data_AF-A0A3Q0DLF9-F1
#
_entry.id   AF-A0A3Q0DLF9-F1
#
_cell.length_a   1.000
_cell.length_b   1.000
_cell.length_c   1.000
_cell.angle_alpha   90.00
_cell.angle_beta   90.00
_cell.angle_gamma   90.00
#
_symmetry.space_group_name_H-M   'P 1'
#
loop_
_entity.id
_entity.type
_entity.pdbx_description
1 polymer ?
#
loop_
_entity_poly.entity_id
_entity_poly.type
_entity_poly.pdbx_seq_one_letter_code
_entity_poly.pdbx_strand_id
1 'polypeptide(L)'
;MRSGPVVAMVWEGFECGEDRPGHAWETSPADSKPGTIRGDFCIQVGRNIIHGSDSMGSAEKEIGLWFQPEELVDYKSCAQNWIYE
;
A
#
# COMPACT_ATOMS: atom_id res chain seq x y z
N MET A 1 -4.51 -15.77 4.45
CA MET A 1 -4.40 -14.80 5.56
C MET A 1 -5.56 -14.96 6.57
N ARG A 2 -5.76 -16.15 7.16
CA ARG A 2 -6.84 -16.38 8.17
C ARG A 2 -6.31 -16.82 9.54
N SER A 3 -4.98 -16.90 9.68
CA SER A 3 -4.30 -17.39 10.89
C SER A 3 -4.15 -16.32 11.98
N GLY A 4 -4.53 -15.07 11.72
CA GLY A 4 -4.39 -13.96 12.64
C GLY A 4 -5.07 -12.70 12.09
N PRO A 5 -5.17 -11.64 12.90
CA PRO A 5 -5.73 -10.37 12.49
C PRO A 5 -4.84 -9.71 11.42
N VAL A 6 -5.45 -8.85 10.61
CA VAL A 6 -4.77 -7.99 9.63
C VAL A 6 -5.17 -6.55 9.89
N VAL A 7 -4.29 -5.61 9.52
CA VAL A 7 -4.59 -4.18 9.54
C VAL A 7 -4.83 -3.75 8.10
N ALA A 8 -6.10 -3.49 7.76
CA ALA A 8 -6.46 -2.91 6.47
C ALA A 8 -6.42 -1.38 6.58
N MET A 9 -5.92 -0.70 5.55
CA MET A 9 -5.81 0.76 5.49
C MET A 9 -5.99 1.23 4.04
N VAL A 10 -6.45 2.46 3.86
CA VAL A 10 -6.51 3.15 2.56
C VAL A 10 -5.67 4.42 2.67
N TRP A 11 -4.81 4.67 1.68
CA TRP A 11 -3.96 5.86 1.61
C TRP A 11 -4.31 6.65 0.36
N GLU A 12 -4.32 7.98 0.48
CA GLU A 12 -4.61 8.91 -0.61
C GLU A 12 -3.37 9.77 -0.91
N GLY A 13 -3.09 9.97 -2.20
CA GLY A 13 -2.04 10.87 -2.66
C GLY A 13 -1.71 10.67 -4.15
N PHE A 14 -1.00 11.64 -4.73
CA PHE A 14 -0.49 11.54 -6.10
C PHE A 14 0.39 10.29 -6.28
N GLU A 15 0.05 9.45 -7.27
CA GLU A 15 0.75 8.18 -7.57
C GLU A 15 0.87 7.26 -6.33
N CYS A 16 -0.15 7.25 -5.47
CA CYS A 16 -0.24 6.30 -4.35
C CYS A 16 -0.48 4.85 -4.84
N GLY A 17 -0.99 4.68 -6.07
CA GLY A 17 -1.05 3.41 -6.79
C GLY A 17 0.16 3.23 -7.73
N GLU A 18 0.50 1.97 -8.04
CA GLU A 18 1.73 1.48 -8.70
C GLU A 18 2.08 2.01 -10.12
N ASP A 19 1.56 3.16 -10.56
CA ASP A 19 1.88 3.73 -11.88
C ASP A 19 3.24 4.46 -11.92
N ARG A 20 4.29 3.94 -11.25
CA ARG A 20 5.69 4.41 -11.38
C ARG A 20 6.63 3.32 -11.92
N PRO A 21 7.42 3.61 -12.97
CA PRO A 21 8.53 2.75 -13.40
C PRO A 21 9.63 2.68 -12.32
N GLY A 22 9.96 1.46 -11.85
CA GLY A 22 11.04 1.22 -10.89
C GLY A 22 10.62 0.63 -9.54
N HIS A 23 9.50 -0.10 -9.51
CA HIS A 23 8.95 -0.94 -8.43
C HIS A 23 9.67 -0.83 -7.08
N ALA A 24 9.15 0.01 -6.19
CA ALA A 24 9.56 0.06 -4.80
C ALA A 24 9.01 -1.13 -3.97
N TRP A 25 8.17 -1.99 -4.55
CA TRP A 25 7.34 -2.96 -3.83
C TRP A 25 7.42 -4.39 -4.37
N GLU A 26 8.64 -4.89 -4.61
CA GLU A 26 8.86 -6.27 -5.04
C GLU A 26 8.14 -7.29 -4.15
N THR A 27 7.40 -8.22 -4.75
CA THR A 27 6.65 -9.25 -4.00
C THR A 27 7.60 -10.12 -3.17
N SER A 28 8.79 -10.37 -3.71
CA SER A 28 9.84 -11.17 -3.11
C SER A 28 10.79 -10.30 -2.28
N PRO A 29 10.99 -10.61 -0.98
CA PRO A 29 11.98 -9.92 -0.15
C PRO A 29 13.42 -10.03 -0.69
N ALA A 30 13.75 -11.10 -1.41
CA ALA A 30 15.09 -11.30 -1.97
C ALA A 30 15.42 -10.29 -3.08
N ASP A 31 14.39 -9.80 -3.77
CA ASP A 31 14.50 -8.81 -4.85
C ASP A 31 14.26 -7.38 -4.33
N SER A 32 13.76 -7.25 -3.09
CA SER A 32 13.47 -5.97 -2.44
C SER A 32 14.76 -5.27 -2.02
N LYS A 33 14.86 -3.97 -2.34
CA LYS A 33 16.03 -3.15 -1.99
C LYS A 33 16.04 -2.76 -0.51
N PRO A 34 17.22 -2.57 0.13
CA PRO A 34 17.32 -1.96 1.45
C PRO A 34 16.63 -0.59 1.50
N GLY A 35 15.95 -0.29 2.61
CA GLY A 35 15.09 0.89 2.78
C GLY A 35 13.64 0.68 2.35
N THR A 36 13.30 -0.46 1.73
CA THR A 36 11.91 -0.87 1.51
C THR A 36 11.42 -1.73 2.69
N ILE A 37 10.12 -1.73 2.96
CA ILE A 37 9.53 -2.51 4.07
C ILE A 37 9.92 -3.99 3.97
N ARG A 38 9.85 -4.60 2.79
CA ARG A 38 10.20 -6.02 2.62
C ARG A 38 11.70 -6.28 2.66
N GLY A 39 12.52 -5.37 2.11
CA GLY A 39 13.98 -5.48 2.15
C GLY A 39 14.54 -5.39 3.57
N ASP A 40 13.93 -4.56 4.43
CA ASP A 40 14.41 -4.35 5.80
C ASP A 40 13.84 -5.37 6.80
N PHE A 41 12.63 -5.91 6.57
CA PHE A 41 11.91 -6.69 7.58
C PHE A 41 11.52 -8.11 7.17
N CYS A 42 11.80 -8.55 5.93
CA CYS A 42 11.37 -9.87 5.45
C CYS A 42 12.53 -10.69 4.87
N ILE A 43 12.34 -12.01 4.82
CA ILE A 43 13.29 -12.96 4.23
C ILE A 43 12.61 -13.85 3.19
N GLN A 44 11.40 -14.35 3.49
CA GLN A 44 10.70 -15.33 2.66
C GLN A 44 9.43 -14.75 2.02
N VAL A 45 9.17 -15.09 0.75
CA VAL A 45 8.00 -14.63 -0.02
C VAL A 45 6.68 -14.93 0.70
N GLY A 46 6.53 -16.12 1.29
CA GLY A 46 5.31 -16.51 2.02
C GLY A 46 5.10 -15.79 3.36
N ARG A 47 6.03 -14.93 3.78
CA ARG A 47 6.04 -14.15 5.03
C ARG A 47 6.56 -12.73 4.75
N ASN A 48 5.98 -12.06 3.74
CA ASN A 48 6.41 -10.75 3.24
C ASN A 48 5.63 -9.54 3.80
N ILE A 49 5.02 -9.72 4.98
CA ILE A 49 4.37 -8.77 5.92
C ILE A 49 3.27 -7.82 5.43
N ILE A 50 3.27 -7.38 4.17
CA ILE A 50 2.39 -6.33 3.65
C ILE A 50 1.84 -6.67 2.28
N HIS A 51 0.61 -6.22 1.99
CA HIS A 51 -0.06 -6.26 0.69
C HIS A 51 -0.31 -4.82 0.22
N GLY A 52 -0.26 -4.61 -1.09
CA GLY A 52 -0.64 -3.36 -1.74
C GLY A 52 -1.25 -3.67 -3.11
N SER A 53 -2.18 -2.84 -3.57
CA SER A 53 -2.85 -3.04 -4.85
C SER A 53 -1.91 -2.74 -6.02
N ASP A 54 -2.00 -3.55 -7.08
CA ASP A 54 -1.08 -3.53 -8.23
C ASP A 54 -1.47 -2.56 -9.36
N SER A 55 -2.64 -1.95 -9.25
CA SER A 55 -3.20 -1.04 -10.24
C SER A 55 -4.35 -0.24 -9.63
N MET A 56 -4.71 0.88 -10.27
CA MET A 56 -5.87 1.66 -9.85
C MET A 56 -7.17 0.85 -9.88
N GLY A 57 -7.36 0.01 -10.90
CA GLY A 57 -8.54 -0.86 -11.00
C GLY A 57 -8.60 -1.92 -9.90
N SER A 58 -7.46 -2.49 -9.52
CA SER A 58 -7.38 -3.39 -8.36
C SER A 58 -7.63 -2.64 -7.05
N ALA A 59 -7.10 -1.43 -6.91
CA ALA A 59 -7.27 -0.61 -5.72
C ALA A 59 -8.75 -0.27 -5.47
N GLU A 60 -9.46 0.24 -6.48
CA GLU A 60 -10.90 0.55 -6.37
C GLU A 60 -11.72 -0.69 -5.95
N LYS A 61 -11.42 -1.84 -6.55
CA LYS A 61 -12.07 -3.11 -6.22
C LYS A 61 -11.76 -3.59 -4.80
N GLU A 62 -10.50 -3.50 -4.38
CA GLU A 62 -10.06 -3.93 -3.05
C GLU A 62 -10.62 -3.00 -1.96
N ILE A 63 -10.61 -1.68 -2.17
CA ILE A 63 -11.20 -0.71 -1.24
C ILE A 63 -12.68 -1.06 -0.99
N GLY A 64 -13.47 -1.25 -2.05
CA GLY A 64 -14.88 -1.62 -1.92
C GLY A 64 -15.14 -3.03 -1.37
N LEU A 65 -14.12 -3.89 -1.31
CA LEU A 65 -14.19 -5.20 -0.66
C LEU A 65 -13.95 -5.11 0.85
N TRP A 66 -12.99 -4.27 1.27
CA TRP A 66 -12.55 -4.19 2.66
C TRP A 66 -13.28 -3.15 3.50
N PHE A 67 -13.79 -2.09 2.89
CA PHE A 67 -14.39 -0.94 3.58
C PHE A 67 -15.74 -0.57 2.97
N GLN A 68 -16.66 -0.16 3.84
CA GLN A 68 -17.85 0.59 3.44
C GLN A 68 -17.46 2.05 3.15
N PRO A 69 -18.21 2.76 2.28
CA PRO A 69 -17.91 4.16 1.96
C PRO A 69 -17.87 5.06 3.20
N GLU A 70 -18.66 4.78 4.23
CA GLU A 70 -18.73 5.59 5.46
C GLU A 70 -17.52 5.42 6.37
N GLU A 71 -16.69 4.39 6.15
CA GLU A 71 -15.44 4.17 6.88
C GLU A 71 -14.27 4.97 6.28
N LEU A 72 -14.45 5.52 5.07
CA LEU A 72 -13.45 6.34 4.39
C LEU A 72 -13.59 7.79 4.85
N VAL A 73 -12.55 8.30 5.50
CA VAL A 73 -12.55 9.64 6.07
C VAL A 73 -11.91 10.61 5.09
N ASP A 74 -12.70 11.60 4.64
CA ASP A 74 -12.20 12.74 3.86
C ASP A 74 -11.79 13.90 4.78
N TYR A 75 -10.56 14.38 4.63
CA TYR A 75 -10.05 15.53 5.36
C TYR A 75 -8.90 16.22 4.60
N LYS A 76 -8.76 17.53 4.82
CA LYS A 76 -7.65 18.30 4.25
C LYS A 76 -6.44 18.27 5.17
N SER A 77 -5.33 17.66 4.71
CA SER A 77 -4.06 17.71 5.44
C SER A 77 -3.53 19.14 5.55
N CYS A 78 -3.11 19.56 6.74
CA CYS A 78 -2.48 20.87 6.94
C CYS A 78 -1.14 21.01 6.20
N ALA A 79 -0.52 19.89 5.83
CA ALA A 79 0.73 19.84 5.08
C ALA A 79 0.51 19.87 3.56
N GLN A 80 -0.73 19.81 3.06
CA GLN A 80 -1.01 19.63 1.63
C GLN A 80 -0.30 20.66 0.74
N ASN A 81 -0.34 21.94 1.12
CA ASN A 81 0.29 23.04 0.36
C ASN A 81 1.83 23.02 0.40
N TRP A 82 2.43 22.21 1.28
CA TRP A 82 3.88 22.02 1.36
C TRP A 82 4.34 20.78 0.60
N ILE A 83 3.40 19.90 0.21
CA ILE A 83 3.67 18.63 -0.47
C ILE A 83 3.35 18.72 -1.96
N TYR A 84 2.26 19.40 -2.31
CA TYR A 84 1.78 19.58 -3.68
C TYR A 84 1.87 21.04 -4.10
N GLU A 85 2.24 21.26 -5.37
CA GLU A 85 2.23 22.57 -6.03
C GLU A 85 0.81 23.09 -6.29
#